data_AF-A0A0L6Z8C3-F1
#
_entry.id   AF-A0A0L6Z8C3-F1
#
_cell.length_a   1.000
_cell.length_b   1.000
_cell.length_c   1.000
_cell.angle_alpha   90.00
_cell.angle_beta   90.00
_cell.angle_gamma   90.00
#
_symmetry.space_group_name_H-M   'P 1'
#
loop_
_entity.id
_entity.type
_entity.pdbx_description
1 polymer ?
#
loop_
_entity_poly.entity_id
_entity_poly.type
_entity_poly.pdbx_seq_one_letter_code
_entity_poly.pdbx_strand_id
1 'polypeptide(L)'
;MMLTVMDITMTVIAIASILIIVLFDINRYKNGQYNSLIFRFREGSEGCFKERIAYFVVIISTIMIKNILAYFIFSLGLLSFLIVMNILNFKSYKIKKDRRIIIQTAIFNISILGALLISLPKLSAGVLTISNK
;
A
#
# COMPACT_ATOMS: atom_id res chain seq x y z
N MET A 1 -1.96 12.66 21.89
CA MET A 1 -3.34 12.19 21.61
C MET A 1 -3.40 10.70 21.94
N MET A 2 -4.37 10.26 22.75
CA MET A 2 -4.50 8.86 23.17
C MET A 2 -4.80 7.96 21.97
N LEU A 3 -4.25 6.75 21.95
CA LEU A 3 -4.55 5.74 20.92
C LEU A 3 -5.99 5.26 21.10
N THR A 4 -6.83 5.40 20.07
CA THR A 4 -8.24 4.99 20.15
C THR A 4 -8.42 3.57 19.62
N VAL A 5 -9.48 2.89 20.09
CA VAL A 5 -9.89 1.57 19.55
C VAL A 5 -10.14 1.66 18.04
N MET A 6 -10.67 2.77 17.56
CA MET A 6 -10.91 3.01 16.14
C MET A 6 -9.60 3.07 15.35
N ASP A 7 -8.57 3.77 15.85
CA ASP A 7 -7.25 3.81 15.19
C ASP A 7 -6.63 2.42 15.08
N ILE A 8 -6.66 1.63 16.17
CA ILE A 8 -6.14 0.26 16.19
C ILE A 8 -6.89 -0.61 15.17
N THR A 9 -8.22 -0.54 15.19
CA THR A 9 -9.07 -1.35 14.31
C THR A 9 -8.80 -1.04 12.84
N MET A 10 -8.72 0.24 12.49
CA MET A 10 -8.44 0.67 11.12
C MET A 10 -7.02 0.29 10.67
N THR A 11 -6.03 0.39 11.57
CA THR A 11 -4.66 -0.08 11.27
C THR A 11 -4.64 -1.59 11.01
N VAL A 12 -5.32 -2.39 11.83
CA VAL A 12 -5.39 -3.85 11.64
C VAL A 12 -6.08 -4.21 10.33
N ILE A 13 -7.22 -3.58 10.02
CA ILE A 13 -7.94 -3.79 8.75
C ILE A 13 -7.05 -3.44 7.55
N ALA A 14 -6.33 -2.31 7.63
CA ALA A 14 -5.44 -1.87 6.56
C ALA A 14 -4.27 -2.84 6.34
N ILE A 15 -3.62 -3.29 7.42
CA ILE A 15 -2.51 -4.26 7.35
C ILE A 15 -2.99 -5.61 6.85
N ALA A 16 -4.12 -6.11 7.34
CA ALA A 16 -4.70 -7.38 6.88
C ALA A 16 -5.02 -7.32 5.38
N SER A 17 -5.59 -6.20 4.91
CA SER A 17 -5.89 -6.00 3.49
C SER A 17 -4.62 -5.99 2.62
N ILE A 18 -3.55 -5.31 3.08
CA ILE A 18 -2.24 -5.35 2.44
C ILE A 18 -1.71 -6.78 2.34
N LEU A 19 -1.75 -7.54 3.45
CA LEU A 19 -1.28 -8.92 3.48
C LEU A 19 -2.05 -9.81 2.49
N ILE A 20 -3.37 -9.65 2.41
CA ILE A 20 -4.20 -10.38 1.46
C ILE A 20 -3.78 -10.08 0.02
N ILE A 21 -3.55 -8.80 -0.33
CA ILE A 21 -3.07 -8.41 -1.67
C ILE A 21 -1.72 -9.07 -1.97
N VAL A 22 -0.76 -8.99 -1.04
CA VAL A 22 0.57 -9.60 -1.20
C VAL A 22 0.47 -11.10 -1.43
N LEU A 23 -0.34 -11.81 -0.63
CA LEU A 23 -0.50 -13.25 -0.76
C LEU A 23 -1.11 -13.63 -2.12
N PHE A 24 -2.10 -12.88 -2.59
CA PHE A 24 -2.67 -13.08 -3.92
C PHE A 24 -1.64 -12.83 -5.04
N ASP A 25 -0.83 -11.77 -4.92
CA ASP A 25 0.21 -11.46 -5.91
C ASP A 25 1.32 -12.51 -5.95
N ILE A 26 1.78 -12.98 -4.78
CA ILE A 26 2.76 -14.07 -4.70
C ILE A 26 2.19 -15.36 -5.28
N ASN A 27 0.93 -15.71 -4.96
CA ASN A 27 0.32 -16.93 -5.48
C ASN A 27 0.15 -16.86 -7.01
N ARG A 28 -0.30 -15.72 -7.54
CA ARG A 28 -0.36 -15.50 -8.99
C ARG A 28 1.02 -15.56 -9.64
N TYR A 29 2.06 -15.09 -8.95
CA TYR A 29 3.44 -15.15 -9.47
C TYR A 29 3.93 -16.58 -9.58
N LYS A 30 3.69 -17.40 -8.55
CA LYS A 30 4.00 -18.83 -8.58
C LYS A 30 3.24 -19.57 -9.68
N ASN A 31 1.99 -19.20 -9.95
CA ASN A 31 1.15 -19.82 -10.98
C ASN A 31 1.35 -19.23 -12.39
N GLY A 32 2.34 -18.34 -12.60
CA GLY A 32 2.60 -17.70 -13.90
C GLY A 32 1.52 -16.69 -14.34
N GLN A 33 0.51 -16.45 -13.51
CA GLN A 33 -0.61 -15.55 -13.75
C GLN A 33 -0.36 -14.13 -13.22
N TYR A 34 0.83 -13.87 -12.68
CA TYR A 34 1.18 -12.55 -12.18
C TYR A 34 1.31 -11.55 -13.34
N ASN A 35 0.55 -10.48 -13.20
CA ASN A 35 0.60 -9.38 -14.12
C ASN A 35 1.33 -8.20 -13.45
N SER A 36 2.53 -7.95 -13.98
CA SER A 36 3.48 -6.95 -13.51
C SER A 36 3.13 -5.52 -13.90
N LEU A 37 2.03 -5.31 -14.63
CA LEU A 37 1.48 -4.00 -14.93
C LEU A 37 0.44 -3.65 -13.85
N ILE A 38 0.70 -2.55 -13.16
CA ILE A 38 -0.04 -2.11 -11.97
C ILE A 38 -1.35 -1.42 -12.38
N PHE A 39 -1.33 -0.62 -13.45
CA PHE A 39 -2.51 0.10 -13.93
C PHE A 39 -3.30 -0.75 -14.93
N ARG A 40 -4.21 -1.60 -14.42
CA ARG A 40 -5.08 -2.47 -15.21
C ARG A 40 -6.51 -1.91 -15.29
N PHE A 41 -6.75 -0.99 -16.22
CA PHE A 41 -8.11 -0.50 -16.44
C PHE A 41 -9.00 -1.48 -17.24
N ARG A 42 -8.43 -2.53 -17.87
CA ARG A 42 -9.11 -3.24 -18.98
C ARG A 42 -9.18 -4.78 -18.96
N GLU A 43 -8.65 -5.50 -17.98
CA GLU A 43 -8.73 -6.97 -17.99
C GLU A 43 -9.91 -7.48 -17.17
N GLY A 44 -10.93 -8.00 -17.88
CA GLY A 44 -12.12 -8.61 -17.30
C GLY A 44 -11.75 -9.86 -16.49
N SER A 45 -11.80 -9.74 -15.17
CA SER A 45 -11.78 -10.87 -14.24
C SER A 45 -12.32 -10.44 -12.89
N GLU A 46 -13.12 -11.28 -12.23
CA GLU A 46 -13.60 -11.06 -10.86
C GLU A 46 -12.45 -10.83 -9.85
N GLY A 47 -11.26 -11.39 -10.12
CA GLY A 47 -10.04 -11.14 -9.35
C GLY A 47 -9.65 -9.66 -9.33
N CYS A 48 -9.81 -8.96 -10.47
CA CYS A 48 -9.53 -7.52 -10.55
C CYS A 48 -10.49 -6.69 -9.67
N PHE A 49 -11.72 -7.14 -9.47
CA PHE A 49 -12.69 -6.44 -8.62
C PHE A 49 -12.36 -6.60 -7.13
N LYS A 50 -12.05 -7.83 -6.68
CA LYS A 50 -11.66 -8.11 -5.28
C LYS A 50 -10.40 -7.34 -4.88
N GLU A 51 -9.41 -7.24 -5.76
CA GLU A 51 -8.21 -6.44 -5.53
C GLU A 51 -8.50 -4.94 -5.43
N ARG A 52 -9.34 -4.41 -6.33
CA ARG A 52 -9.76 -3.00 -6.26
C ARG A 52 -10.47 -2.68 -4.95
N ILE A 53 -11.33 -3.59 -4.46
CA ILE A 53 -11.95 -3.46 -3.14
C ILE A 53 -10.87 -3.43 -2.06
N ALA A 54 -9.90 -4.35 -2.08
CA ALA A 54 -8.84 -4.38 -1.08
C ALA A 54 -8.01 -3.09 -1.08
N TYR A 55 -7.63 -2.57 -2.26
CA TYR A 55 -6.96 -1.26 -2.39
C TYR A 55 -7.82 -0.12 -1.84
N PHE A 56 -9.13 -0.13 -2.12
CA PHE A 56 -10.06 0.88 -1.61
C PHE A 56 -10.22 0.83 -0.09
N VAL A 57 -10.30 -0.38 0.49
CA VAL A 57 -10.33 -0.61 1.94
C VAL A 57 -9.05 -0.08 2.59
N VAL A 58 -7.88 -0.30 1.99
CA VAL A 58 -6.61 0.26 2.47
C VAL A 58 -6.67 1.80 2.46
N ILE A 59 -7.12 2.42 1.38
CA ILE A 59 -7.20 3.89 1.26
C ILE A 59 -8.15 4.47 2.32
N ILE A 60 -9.38 3.95 2.44
CA ILE A 60 -10.34 4.42 3.43
C ILE A 60 -9.80 4.26 4.84
N SER A 61 -9.29 3.07 5.18
CA SER A 61 -8.76 2.79 6.52
C SER A 61 -7.62 3.76 6.86
N THR A 62 -6.75 4.06 5.90
CA THR A 62 -5.65 5.03 6.06
C THR A 62 -6.14 6.43 6.42
N ILE A 63 -7.20 6.90 5.76
CA ILE A 63 -7.79 8.23 6.02
C ILE A 63 -8.39 8.31 7.43
N MET A 64 -8.92 7.19 7.93
CA MET A 64 -9.57 7.12 9.25
C MET A 64 -8.57 7.03 10.41
N ILE A 65 -7.31 6.62 10.17
CA ILE A 65 -6.26 6.62 11.19
C ILE A 65 -5.84 8.06 11.48
N LYS A 66 -6.16 8.52 12.69
CA LYS A 66 -5.80 9.87 13.18
C LYS A 66 -4.59 9.82 14.10
N ASN A 67 -4.40 8.71 14.81
CA ASN A 67 -3.28 8.55 15.72
C ASN A 67 -1.96 8.34 14.99
N ILE A 68 -0.92 9.03 15.46
CA ILE A 68 0.37 9.09 14.82
C ILE A 68 1.17 7.78 14.90
N LEU A 69 1.07 7.07 16.03
CA LEU A 69 1.74 5.79 16.22
C LEU A 69 1.08 4.71 15.35
N ALA A 70 -0.25 4.70 15.31
CA ALA A 70 -1.03 3.80 14.46
C ALA A 70 -0.73 4.03 12.97
N TYR A 71 -0.59 5.29 12.55
CA TYR A 71 -0.21 5.67 11.20
C TYR A 71 1.22 5.25 10.85
N PHE A 72 2.15 5.40 11.80
CA PHE A 72 3.55 4.98 11.62
C PHE A 72 3.65 3.46 11.41
N ILE A 73 2.96 2.66 12.23
CA ILE A 73 2.91 1.20 12.08
C ILE A 73 2.33 0.80 10.72
N PHE A 74 1.22 1.43 10.32
CA PHE A 74 0.64 1.22 8.99
C PHE A 74 1.64 1.54 7.88
N SER A 75 2.36 2.66 7.99
CA SER A 75 3.36 3.10 7.00
C SER A 75 4.51 2.10 6.83
N LEU A 76 4.96 1.47 7.91
CA LEU A 76 5.96 0.38 7.84
C LEU A 76 5.42 -0.85 7.10
N GLY A 77 4.15 -1.20 7.33
CA GLY A 77 3.46 -2.26 6.57
C GLY A 77 3.36 -1.94 5.08
N LEU A 78 3.02 -0.69 4.74
CA LEU A 78 2.95 -0.23 3.37
C LEU A 78 4.32 -0.22 2.67
N LEU A 79 5.38 0.17 3.39
CA LEU A 79 6.75 0.10 2.87
C LEU A 79 7.17 -1.35 2.57
N SER A 80 6.83 -2.28 3.46
CA SER A 80 7.08 -3.71 3.27
C SER A 80 6.34 -4.25 2.02
N PHE A 81 5.08 -3.84 1.82
CA PHE A 81 4.31 -4.13 0.61
C PHE A 81 5.01 -3.62 -0.67
N LEU A 82 5.46 -2.36 -0.67
CA LEU A 82 6.18 -1.79 -1.81
C LEU A 82 7.43 -2.61 -2.18
N ILE A 83 8.20 -3.06 -1.18
CA ILE A 83 9.39 -3.89 -1.39
C ILE A 83 9.00 -5.20 -2.09
N VAL A 84 7.96 -5.88 -1.63
CA VAL A 84 7.52 -7.15 -2.23
C VAL A 84 7.08 -6.95 -3.68
N MET A 85 6.27 -5.92 -3.96
CA MET A 85 5.83 -5.61 -5.31
C MET A 85 6.99 -5.27 -6.25
N ASN A 86 7.98 -4.51 -5.76
CA ASN A 86 9.20 -4.21 -6.50
C ASN A 86 9.98 -5.49 -6.85
N ILE A 87 10.13 -6.42 -5.91
CA ILE A 87 10.80 -7.70 -6.15
C ILE A 87 10.06 -8.50 -7.23
N LEU A 88 8.73 -8.63 -7.14
CA LEU A 88 7.93 -9.38 -8.10
C LEU A 88 7.97 -8.73 -9.50
N ASN A 89 7.88 -7.40 -9.58
CA ASN A 89 7.97 -6.66 -10.84
C ASN A 89 9.36 -6.72 -11.45
N PHE A 90 10.42 -6.62 -10.65
CA PHE A 90 11.80 -6.75 -11.14
C PHE A 90 12.09 -8.16 -11.67
N LYS A 91 11.64 -9.20 -10.96
CA LYS A 91 11.74 -10.58 -11.47
C LYS A 91 10.96 -10.76 -12.77
N SER A 92 9.73 -10.21 -12.84
CA SER A 92 8.92 -10.26 -14.06
C SER A 92 9.58 -9.52 -15.22
N TYR A 93 10.22 -8.38 -14.96
CA TYR A 93 10.99 -7.64 -15.94
C TYR A 93 12.16 -8.46 -16.48
N LYS A 94 12.93 -9.15 -15.62
CA LYS A 94 14.02 -10.02 -16.07
C LYS A 94 13.56 -11.11 -17.04
N ILE A 95 12.36 -11.64 -16.84
CA ILE A 95 11.78 -12.69 -17.69
C ILE A 95 11.22 -12.09 -18.99
N LYS A 96 10.36 -11.07 -18.89
CA LYS A 96 9.62 -10.51 -20.03
C LYS A 96 10.39 -9.44 -20.83
N LYS A 97 11.41 -8.83 -20.23
CA LYS A 97 12.18 -7.67 -20.72
C LYS A 97 11.33 -6.44 -21.13
N ASP A 98 10.08 -6.34 -20.65
CA ASP A 98 9.18 -5.22 -20.95
C ASP A 98 9.46 -4.02 -20.04
N ARG A 99 9.99 -2.93 -20.62
CA ARG A 99 10.34 -1.68 -19.91
C ARG A 99 9.13 -1.01 -19.25
N ARG A 100 7.90 -1.24 -19.73
CA ARG A 100 6.68 -0.67 -19.13
C ARG A 100 6.49 -1.10 -17.68
N ILE A 101 6.98 -2.29 -17.31
CA ILE A 101 6.93 -2.80 -15.94
C ILE A 101 7.67 -1.85 -14.99
N ILE A 102 8.90 -1.45 -15.34
CA ILE A 102 9.73 -0.57 -14.52
C ILE A 102 9.11 0.82 -14.43
N ILE A 103 8.63 1.37 -15.55
CA ILE A 103 8.01 2.70 -15.59
C ILE A 103 6.75 2.74 -14.71
N GLN A 104 5.84 1.78 -14.84
CA GLN A 104 4.63 1.73 -14.02
C GLN A 104 4.93 1.49 -12.54
N THR A 105 5.94 0.67 -12.24
CA THR A 105 6.40 0.46 -10.87
C THR A 105 6.94 1.75 -10.26
N ALA A 106 7.74 2.52 -10.99
CA ALA A 106 8.24 3.81 -10.53
C ALA A 106 7.11 4.82 -10.28
N ILE A 107 6.16 4.94 -11.21
CA ILE A 107 4.98 5.81 -11.06
C ILE A 107 4.17 5.43 -9.82
N PHE A 108 3.94 4.13 -9.62
CA PHE A 108 3.20 3.63 -8.47
C PHE A 108 3.91 3.93 -7.15
N ASN A 109 5.23 3.67 -7.08
CA ASN A 109 6.03 3.96 -5.90
C ASN A 109 6.01 5.46 -5.56
N ILE A 110 6.18 6.34 -6.56
CA ILE A 110 6.11 7.79 -6.37
C ILE A 110 4.72 8.20 -5.85
N SER A 111 3.66 7.61 -6.39
CA SER A 111 2.28 7.92 -5.97
C SER A 111 2.04 7.55 -4.50
N ILE A 112 2.52 6.38 -4.06
CA ILE A 112 2.39 5.95 -2.66
C ILE A 112 3.28 6.79 -1.74
N LEU A 113 4.53 7.05 -2.12
CA LEU A 113 5.42 7.91 -1.34
C LEU A 113 4.88 9.33 -1.22
N GLY A 114 4.31 9.89 -2.29
CA GLY A 114 3.64 11.18 -2.28
C GLY A 114 2.45 11.20 -1.31
N ALA A 115 1.62 10.16 -1.29
CA ALA A 115 0.52 10.04 -0.34
C ALA A 115 1.00 9.95 1.12
N LEU A 116 2.10 9.24 1.38
CA LEU A 116 2.75 9.19 2.69
C LEU A 116 3.31 10.57 3.08
N LEU A 117 3.97 11.29 2.17
CA LEU A 117 4.55 12.62 2.43
C LEU A 117 3.49 13.69 2.75
N ILE A 118 2.33 13.67 2.08
CA ILE A 118 1.23 14.61 2.35
C ILE A 118 0.61 14.39 3.73
N SER A 119 0.80 13.23 4.34
CA SER A 119 0.31 12.93 5.69
C SER A 119 1.24 13.44 6.82
N LEU A 120 2.52 13.71 6.52
CA LEU A 120 3.53 14.14 7.51
C LEU A 120 3.27 15.50 8.18
N PRO A 121 2.61 16.50 7.57
CA PRO A 121 2.23 17.73 8.27
C PRO A 121 1.30 17.49 9.48
N LYS A 122 0.55 16.37 9.50
CA LYS A 122 -0.21 15.94 10.69
C LYS A 122 0.71 15.48 11.84
N LEU A 123 1.91 15.03 11.51
CA LEU A 123 2.98 14.60 12.42
C LEU A 123 3.66 15.80 13.08
N SER A 124 4.04 16.83 12.31
CA SER A 124 4.72 18.02 12.84
C SER A 124 3.80 18.90 13.70
N ALA A 125 2.53 19.05 13.33
CA ALA A 125 1.55 19.81 14.13
C ALA A 125 1.22 19.15 15.49
N GLY A 126 1.24 17.81 15.55
CA GLY A 126 1.05 17.05 16.79
C GLY A 126 2.26 17.08 17.74
N VAL A 127 3.47 17.21 17.20
CA VAL A 127 4.71 17.33 18.00
C VAL A 127 4.84 18.73 18.61
N LEU A 128 4.51 19.79 17.87
CA LEU A 128 4.54 21.18 18.37
C LEU A 128 3.55 21.43 19.52
N THR A 129 2.41 20.72 19.54
CA THR A 129 1.43 20.83 20.62
C THR A 129 1.80 20.05 21.88
N ILE A 130 2.69 19.06 21.79
CA ILE A 130 3.26 18.35 22.95
C ILE A 130 4.46 19.11 23.52
N SER A 131 5.25 19.78 22.67
CA SER A 131 6.40 20.58 23.11
C SER A 131 6.03 21.89 23.82
N ASN A 132 4.79 22.35 23.68
CA ASN A 132 4.27 23.60 24.29
C ASN A 132 3.34 23.35 25.50
N LYS A 133 3.33 22.14 26.06
CA LYS A 133 2.67 21.80 27.32
C LYS A 133 3.68 21.25 28.30
#